data_AF-A0A5U8SUJ8-F1
#
_entry.id   AF-A0A5U8SUJ8-F1
#
_cell.length_a   1.000
_cell.length_b   1.000
_cell.length_c   1.000
_cell.angle_alpha   90.00
_cell.angle_beta   90.00
_cell.angle_gamma   90.00
#
_symmetry.space_group_name_H-M   'P 1'
#
loop_
_entity.id
_entity.type
_entity.pdbx_description
1 polymer ?
#
loop_
_entity_poly.entity_id
_entity_poly.type
_entity_poly.pdbx_seq_one_letter_code
_entity_poly.pdbx_strand_id
1 'polypeptide(L)'
;MWFKLLRSVFMGLLVAALLLVSVPSIRPQFVTQWFTHLFNNDEPVSYNKAVRRAAPAVVNVYSSNMGSLSQQGPEMTSLGSGVIMNDQGYILTNQHVIKNADQILIALQYGNYGRLYEGMLIGADDLTDLAVLKINTTDKLPVIPINPKRQSHVGDVVLAIGNPFNVGQTVNQGIISAMGRVGLSPTRRQNFLQTDASIMAGNSGGALVNTEGELVGINTMSYDSNDPSRMSDSIGLA
;
A
#
# COMPACT_ATOMS: atom_id res chain seq x y z
N MET A 1 -39.57 55.52 6.62
CA MET A 1 -40.30 54.46 7.36
C MET A 1 -39.94 53.06 6.88
N TRP A 2 -39.89 52.84 5.55
CA TRP A 2 -39.54 51.55 4.93
C TRP A 2 -38.18 50.94 5.36
N PHE A 3 -37.12 51.74 5.50
CA PHE A 3 -35.81 51.26 5.98
C PHE A 3 -35.82 50.67 7.40
N LYS A 4 -36.71 51.14 8.28
CA LYS A 4 -36.83 50.61 9.64
C LYS A 4 -37.52 49.24 9.64
N LEU A 5 -38.51 49.05 8.77
CA LEU A 5 -39.19 47.77 8.56
C LEU A 5 -38.25 46.73 7.95
N LEU A 6 -37.41 47.13 7.00
CA LEU A 6 -36.44 46.23 6.40
C LEU A 6 -35.44 45.68 7.43
N ARG A 7 -34.97 46.55 8.33
CA ARG A 7 -34.04 46.16 9.41
C ARG A 7 -34.65 45.17 10.39
N SER A 8 -35.91 45.35 10.79
CA SER A 8 -36.59 44.42 11.70
C SER A 8 -36.86 43.06 11.07
N VAL A 9 -37.25 43.03 9.79
CA VAL A 9 -37.44 41.77 9.04
C VAL A 9 -36.12 41.02 8.92
N PHE A 10 -35.03 41.72 8.58
CA PHE A 10 -33.71 41.11 8.49
C PHE A 10 -33.24 40.53 9.83
N MET A 11 -33.39 41.29 10.91
CA MET A 11 -32.98 40.82 12.24
C MET A 11 -33.81 39.59 12.68
N GLY A 12 -35.11 39.58 12.38
CA GLY A 12 -35.99 38.45 12.64
C GLY A 12 -35.59 37.19 11.86
N LEU A 13 -35.27 37.33 10.57
CA LEU A 13 -34.78 36.22 9.74
C LEU A 13 -33.43 35.69 10.23
N LEU A 14 -32.53 36.57 10.68
CA LEU A 14 -31.23 36.19 11.21
C LEU A 14 -31.38 35.39 12.51
N VAL A 15 -32.22 35.85 13.44
CA VAL A 15 -32.52 35.12 14.69
C VAL A 15 -33.19 33.78 14.39
N ALA A 16 -34.13 33.74 13.45
CA ALA A 16 -34.78 32.49 13.03
C ALA A 16 -33.78 31.49 12.44
N ALA A 17 -32.87 31.96 11.57
CA ALA A 17 -31.81 31.11 11.02
C ALA A 17 -30.87 30.58 12.11
N LEU A 18 -30.48 31.43 13.07
CA LEU A 18 -29.63 31.03 14.20
C LEU A 18 -30.32 29.99 15.09
N LEU A 19 -31.61 30.19 15.39
CA LEU A 19 -32.40 29.21 16.16
C LEU A 19 -32.54 27.87 15.41
N LEU A 20 -32.80 27.90 14.09
CA LEU A 20 -32.86 26.69 13.28
C LEU A 20 -31.51 25.94 13.24
N VAL A 21 -30.38 26.65 13.26
CA VAL A 21 -29.05 26.03 13.37
C VAL A 21 -28.83 25.44 14.77
N SER A 22 -29.10 26.20 15.83
CA SER A 22 -28.74 25.83 17.21
C SER A 22 -29.71 24.86 17.89
N VAL A 23 -30.97 24.79 17.45
CA VAL A 23 -32.02 24.02 18.13
C VAL A 23 -32.65 23.02 17.14
N PRO A 24 -32.16 21.77 17.11
CA PRO A 24 -32.65 20.77 16.15
C PRO A 24 -34.13 20.41 16.32
N SER A 25 -34.69 20.52 17.54
CA SER A 25 -36.06 20.13 17.86
C SER A 25 -37.13 21.02 17.23
N ILE A 26 -36.79 22.25 16.83
CA ILE A 26 -37.72 23.20 16.19
C ILE A 26 -37.59 23.21 14.66
N ARG A 27 -36.70 22.39 14.09
CA ARG A 27 -36.47 22.33 12.65
C ARG A 27 -37.68 21.70 11.95
N PRO A 28 -38.32 22.40 11.01
CA PRO A 28 -39.28 21.78 10.11
C PRO A 28 -38.62 20.63 9.33
N GLN A 29 -39.41 19.63 8.92
CA GLN A 29 -38.89 18.44 8.21
C GLN A 29 -38.05 18.80 6.97
N PHE A 30 -38.44 19.82 6.20
CA PHE A 30 -37.68 20.27 5.03
C PHE A 30 -36.30 20.86 5.40
N VAL A 31 -36.20 21.55 6.54
CA VAL A 31 -34.91 22.06 7.06
C VAL A 31 -34.07 20.89 7.54
N THR A 32 -34.66 19.94 8.27
CA THR A 32 -33.95 18.74 8.71
C THR A 32 -33.36 17.97 7.54
N GLN A 33 -34.15 17.71 6.48
CA GLN A 33 -33.70 17.03 5.25
C GLN A 33 -32.57 17.80 4.53
N TRP A 34 -32.69 19.12 4.46
CA TRP A 34 -31.68 19.99 3.87
C TRP A 34 -30.37 19.96 4.67
N PHE A 35 -30.45 20.01 6.00
CA PHE A 35 -29.28 19.85 6.87
C PHE A 35 -28.67 18.46 6.75
N THR A 36 -29.46 17.38 6.76
CA THR A 36 -28.89 16.04 6.56
C THR A 36 -28.22 15.91 5.21
N HIS A 37 -28.76 16.46 4.12
CA HIS A 37 -28.10 16.40 2.82
C HIS A 37 -26.82 17.25 2.74
N LEU A 38 -26.77 18.39 3.43
CA LEU A 38 -25.57 19.23 3.49
C LEU A 38 -24.45 18.66 4.35
N PHE A 39 -24.79 17.88 5.37
CA PHE A 39 -23.84 17.39 6.37
C PHE A 39 -23.61 15.87 6.31
N ASN A 40 -24.44 15.11 5.61
CA ASN A 40 -24.09 13.75 5.19
C ASN A 40 -23.21 13.84 3.95
N ASN A 41 -21.93 13.60 4.14
CA ASN A 41 -21.11 13.10 3.05
C ASN A 41 -21.53 11.65 2.81
N ASP A 42 -22.43 11.43 1.86
CA ASP A 42 -22.82 10.09 1.37
C ASP A 42 -21.66 9.40 0.59
N GLU A 43 -20.43 9.93 0.67
CA GLU A 43 -19.26 9.31 0.07
C GLU A 43 -18.93 8.01 0.81
N PRO A 44 -18.78 6.87 0.10
CA PRO A 44 -18.40 5.61 0.73
C PRO A 44 -17.06 5.76 1.45
N VAL A 45 -16.97 5.23 2.68
CA VAL A 45 -15.69 5.08 3.37
C VAL A 45 -14.75 4.28 2.49
N SER A 46 -13.59 4.85 2.15
CA SER A 46 -12.67 4.29 1.17
C SER A 46 -11.22 4.54 1.53
N TYR A 47 -10.37 3.54 1.31
CA TYR A 47 -8.92 3.64 1.43
C TYR A 47 -8.23 4.09 0.14
N ASN A 48 -8.98 4.53 -0.87
CA ASN A 48 -8.45 4.97 -2.16
C ASN A 48 -7.37 6.06 -2.01
N LYS A 49 -7.49 6.95 -1.01
CA LYS A 49 -6.47 7.97 -0.72
C LYS A 49 -5.09 7.36 -0.45
N ALA A 50 -5.02 6.32 0.39
CA ALA A 50 -3.77 5.61 0.70
C ALA A 50 -3.21 4.92 -0.56
N VAL A 51 -4.07 4.23 -1.30
CA VAL A 51 -3.70 3.52 -2.53
C VAL A 51 -3.13 4.47 -3.57
N ARG A 52 -3.81 5.58 -3.87
CA ARG A 52 -3.33 6.58 -4.84
C ARG A 52 -1.99 7.19 -4.47
N ARG A 53 -1.66 7.24 -3.18
CA ARG A 53 -0.41 7.80 -2.68
C ARG A 53 0.74 6.79 -2.72
N ALA A 54 0.47 5.52 -2.41
CA ALA A 54 1.50 4.49 -2.27
C ALA A 54 1.69 3.62 -3.51
N ALA A 55 0.59 3.20 -4.15
CA ALA A 55 0.60 2.19 -5.19
C ALA A 55 1.47 2.53 -6.42
N PRO A 56 1.57 3.80 -6.87
CA PRO A 56 2.48 4.15 -7.96
C PRO A 56 3.95 3.77 -7.69
N ALA A 57 4.39 3.78 -6.43
CA ALA A 57 5.75 3.43 -6.03
C ALA A 57 5.99 1.92 -5.88
N VAL A 58 4.98 1.08 -6.10
CA VAL A 58 5.10 -0.38 -6.04
C VAL A 58 5.21 -0.92 -7.46
N VAL A 59 6.23 -1.74 -7.70
CA VAL A 59 6.62 -2.26 -9.02
C VAL A 59 6.50 -3.77 -9.06
N ASN A 60 6.43 -4.33 -10.27
CA ASN A 60 6.53 -5.77 -10.46
C ASN A 60 7.99 -6.13 -10.71
N VAL A 61 8.45 -7.22 -10.11
CA VAL A 61 9.82 -7.74 -10.26
C VAL A 61 9.72 -9.11 -10.92
N TYR A 62 10.40 -9.27 -12.04
CA TYR A 62 10.52 -10.53 -12.77
C TYR A 62 11.99 -10.94 -12.76
N SER A 63 12.26 -12.21 -12.44
CA SER A 63 13.60 -12.78 -12.59
C SER A 63 13.58 -14.00 -13.50
N SER A 64 14.63 -14.16 -14.28
CA SER A 64 14.82 -15.34 -15.13
C SER A 64 16.24 -15.89 -15.00
N ASN A 65 16.37 -17.21 -15.08
CA ASN A 65 17.66 -17.90 -15.14
C ASN A 65 17.90 -18.38 -16.58
N MET A 66 19.02 -17.99 -17.17
CA MET A 66 19.49 -18.45 -18.47
C MET A 66 20.14 -19.85 -18.40
N GLY A 67 20.39 -20.37 -17.20
CA GLY A 67 21.01 -21.68 -16.96
C GLY A 67 20.20 -22.91 -17.39
N SER A 68 18.89 -22.76 -17.66
CA SER A 68 18.08 -23.81 -18.29
C SER A 68 18.11 -23.61 -19.80
N LEU A 69 19.11 -24.16 -20.49
CA LEU A 69 19.16 -24.28 -21.95
C LEU A 69 18.08 -25.27 -22.45
N SER A 70 16.82 -24.97 -22.17
CA SER A 70 15.67 -25.49 -22.91
C SER A 70 15.60 -24.72 -24.23
N GLN A 71 15.31 -25.38 -25.35
CA GLN A 71 15.27 -24.78 -26.70
C GLN A 71 14.18 -23.69 -26.89
N GLN A 72 13.62 -23.13 -25.82
CA GLN A 72 12.43 -22.25 -25.80
C GLN A 72 12.69 -20.83 -25.28
N GLY A 73 13.94 -20.45 -24.97
CA GLY A 73 14.29 -19.11 -24.46
C GLY A 73 14.31 -19.02 -22.93
N PRO A 74 14.69 -17.87 -22.34
CA PRO A 74 14.76 -17.70 -20.90
C PRO A 74 13.38 -17.92 -20.26
N GLU A 75 13.28 -18.92 -19.39
CA GLU A 75 12.08 -19.19 -18.62
C GLU A 75 11.98 -18.17 -17.47
N MET A 76 10.83 -17.50 -17.31
CA MET A 76 10.60 -16.66 -16.14
C MET A 76 10.52 -17.56 -14.91
N THR A 77 11.53 -17.48 -14.03
CA THR A 77 11.70 -18.41 -12.92
C THR A 77 11.07 -17.93 -11.63
N SER A 78 10.92 -16.61 -11.45
CA SER A 78 10.27 -16.04 -10.27
C SER A 78 9.57 -14.73 -10.56
N LEU A 79 8.52 -14.47 -9.78
CA LEU A 79 7.69 -13.27 -9.83
C LEU A 79 7.54 -12.72 -8.42
N GLY A 80 7.75 -11.42 -8.27
CA GLY A 80 7.47 -10.70 -7.05
C GLY A 80 7.10 -9.25 -7.31
N SER A 81 7.19 -8.48 -6.24
CA SER A 81 6.95 -7.04 -6.21
C SER A 81 8.17 -6.33 -5.64
N GLY A 82 8.23 -5.02 -5.82
CA GLY A 82 9.27 -4.16 -5.25
C GLY A 82 8.71 -2.81 -4.87
N VAL A 83 9.44 -2.05 -4.08
CA VAL A 83 9.06 -0.71 -3.63
C VAL A 83 10.15 0.29 -3.98
N ILE A 84 9.79 1.35 -4.71
CA ILE A 84 10.70 2.44 -5.07
C ILE A 84 10.95 3.31 -3.83
N MET A 85 12.19 3.28 -3.34
CA MET A 85 12.60 3.91 -2.09
C MET A 85 13.06 5.37 -2.29
N ASN A 86 13.52 5.73 -3.48
CA ASN A 86 13.91 7.09 -3.81
C ASN A 86 13.80 7.41 -5.32
N ASP A 87 13.94 8.69 -5.65
CA ASP A 87 13.84 9.21 -7.02
C ASP A 87 15.03 8.82 -7.91
N GLN A 88 16.14 8.39 -7.32
CA GLN A 88 17.28 7.84 -8.02
C GLN A 88 17.02 6.43 -8.57
N GLY A 89 15.92 5.78 -8.17
CA GLY A 89 15.52 4.47 -8.69
C GLY A 89 16.05 3.28 -7.92
N TYR A 90 16.36 3.48 -6.63
CA TYR A 90 16.61 2.36 -5.72
C TYR A 90 15.28 1.70 -5.34
N ILE A 91 15.23 0.38 -5.46
CA ILE A 91 14.04 -0.44 -5.24
C ILE A 91 14.37 -1.50 -4.20
N LEU A 92 13.53 -1.63 -3.19
CA LEU A 92 13.61 -2.71 -2.21
C LEU A 92 12.70 -3.86 -2.66
N THR A 93 13.16 -5.10 -2.53
CA THR A 93 12.38 -6.31 -2.78
C THR A 93 12.87 -7.42 -1.83
N ASN A 94 12.27 -8.61 -1.89
CA ASN A 94 12.80 -9.76 -1.15
C ASN A 94 13.97 -10.43 -1.89
N GLN A 95 14.92 -10.95 -1.14
CA GLN A 95 16.08 -11.66 -1.70
C GLN A 95 15.65 -12.92 -2.45
N HIS A 96 14.72 -13.69 -1.90
CA HIS A 96 14.27 -14.93 -2.54
C HIS A 96 13.59 -14.71 -3.90
N VAL A 97 13.06 -13.51 -4.16
CA VAL A 97 12.44 -13.16 -5.45
C VAL A 97 13.50 -13.09 -6.56
N ILE A 98 14.72 -12.64 -6.25
CA ILE A 98 15.79 -12.39 -7.23
C ILE A 98 16.94 -13.39 -7.11
N LYS A 99 16.79 -14.42 -6.28
CA LYS A 99 17.86 -15.37 -5.98
C LYS A 99 18.26 -16.14 -7.23
N ASN A 100 19.57 -16.14 -7.52
CA ASN A 100 20.20 -16.78 -8.68
C ASN A 100 19.77 -16.21 -10.04
N ALA A 101 19.07 -15.07 -10.07
CA ALA A 101 18.61 -14.44 -11.31
C ALA A 101 19.78 -14.01 -12.20
N ASP A 102 19.80 -14.48 -13.44
CA ASP A 102 20.72 -13.99 -14.47
C ASP A 102 20.24 -12.65 -15.06
N GLN A 103 18.92 -12.44 -15.09
CA GLN A 103 18.29 -11.19 -15.51
C GLN A 103 17.15 -10.82 -14.57
N ILE A 104 17.08 -9.53 -14.22
CA ILE A 104 16.01 -8.94 -13.41
C ILE A 104 15.34 -7.83 -14.22
N LEU A 105 14.03 -7.92 -14.40
CA LEU A 105 13.22 -6.93 -15.10
C LEU A 105 12.21 -6.31 -14.14
N ILE A 106 12.07 -4.99 -14.22
CA ILE A 106 11.19 -4.18 -13.39
C ILE A 106 10.12 -3.54 -14.26
N ALA A 107 8.85 -3.76 -13.93
CA ALA A 107 7.73 -3.09 -14.58
C ALA A 107 7.08 -2.04 -13.65
N LEU A 108 7.09 -0.79 -14.11
CA LEU A 108 6.39 0.29 -13.41
C LEU A 108 4.88 0.22 -13.66
N GLN A 109 4.09 0.41 -12.61
CA GLN A 109 2.62 0.37 -12.67
C GLN A 109 1.97 1.73 -12.96
N TYR A 110 2.76 2.81 -13.01
CA TYR A 110 2.25 4.17 -13.24
C TYR A 110 3.19 5.00 -14.13
N GLY A 111 2.62 5.94 -14.88
CA GLY A 111 3.34 6.78 -15.84
C GLY A 111 3.54 6.08 -17.19
N ASN A 112 4.47 5.12 -17.23
CA ASN A 112 4.85 4.37 -18.43
C ASN A 112 4.48 2.88 -18.28
N TYR A 113 3.18 2.60 -18.12
CA TYR A 113 2.67 1.24 -17.91
C TYR A 113 3.15 0.30 -19.03
N GLY A 114 3.72 -0.85 -18.64
CA GLY A 114 4.24 -1.86 -19.58
C GLY A 114 5.69 -1.66 -20.03
N ARG A 115 6.35 -0.54 -19.67
CA ARG A 115 7.80 -0.40 -19.92
C ARG A 115 8.58 -1.23 -18.89
N LEU A 116 9.45 -2.09 -19.41
CA LEU A 116 10.38 -2.88 -18.62
C LEU A 116 11.71 -2.14 -18.50
N TYR A 117 12.27 -2.15 -17.29
CA TYR A 117 13.60 -1.66 -16.97
C TYR A 117 14.46 -2.83 -16.53
N GLU A 118 15.72 -2.84 -16.95
CA GLU A 118 16.70 -3.75 -16.40
C GLU A 118 17.05 -3.32 -14.97
N GLY A 119 16.87 -4.22 -14.02
CA GLY A 119 17.21 -4.03 -12.62
C GLY A 119 18.61 -4.54 -12.33
N MET A 120 19.50 -3.64 -11.89
CA MET A 120 20.82 -4.03 -11.40
C MET A 120 20.76 -4.37 -9.92
N LEU A 121 21.30 -5.52 -9.53
CA LEU A 121 21.47 -5.86 -8.12
C LEU A 121 22.57 -4.99 -7.49
N ILE A 122 22.20 -4.21 -6.47
CA ILE A 122 23.15 -3.41 -5.68
C ILE A 122 23.67 -4.21 -4.49
N GLY A 123 22.79 -5.00 -3.86
CA GLY A 123 23.15 -5.86 -2.75
C GLY A 123 21.95 -6.67 -2.25
N ALA A 124 22.23 -7.76 -1.56
CA ALA A 124 21.23 -8.62 -0.94
C ALA A 124 21.71 -9.08 0.44
N ASP A 125 20.76 -9.32 1.33
CA ASP A 125 20.99 -9.88 2.66
C ASP A 125 20.08 -11.08 2.89
N ASP A 126 20.70 -12.26 2.89
CA ASP A 126 20.02 -13.54 3.10
C ASP A 126 19.41 -13.64 4.51
N LEU A 127 19.92 -12.89 5.50
CA LEU A 127 19.45 -12.98 6.88
C LEU A 127 18.12 -12.25 7.11
N THR A 128 17.91 -11.15 6.40
CA THR A 128 16.66 -10.38 6.42
C THR A 128 15.73 -10.73 5.27
N ASP A 129 16.20 -11.47 4.27
CA ASP A 129 15.48 -11.74 3.02
C ASP A 129 15.16 -10.44 2.26
N LEU A 130 16.09 -9.49 2.25
CA LEU A 130 15.96 -8.21 1.53
C LEU A 130 17.02 -8.06 0.45
N ALA A 131 16.64 -7.43 -0.66
CA ALA A 131 17.56 -7.05 -1.73
C ALA A 131 17.27 -5.64 -2.22
N VAL A 132 18.34 -4.93 -2.57
CA VAL A 132 18.29 -3.60 -3.16
C VAL A 132 18.64 -3.69 -4.63
N LEU A 133 17.72 -3.24 -5.47
CA LEU A 133 17.87 -3.13 -6.91
C LEU A 133 18.00 -1.66 -7.31
N LYS A 134 18.54 -1.43 -8.51
CA LYS A 134 18.64 -0.10 -9.12
C LYS A 134 18.19 -0.14 -10.57
N ILE A 135 17.29 0.75 -10.94
CA ILE A 135 16.95 1.03 -12.33
C ILE A 135 17.55 2.36 -12.77
N ASN A 136 17.99 2.44 -14.02
CA ASN A 136 18.44 3.69 -14.63
C ASN A 136 17.34 4.21 -15.56
N THR A 137 16.77 5.37 -15.22
CA THR A 137 15.77 6.03 -16.05
C THR A 137 15.91 7.55 -15.92
N THR A 138 15.51 8.26 -16.97
CA THR A 138 15.34 9.72 -16.98
C THR A 138 13.95 10.13 -16.51
N ASP A 139 13.03 9.17 -16.39
CA ASP A 139 11.64 9.42 -16.02
C ASP A 139 11.54 9.75 -14.53
N LYS A 140 10.60 10.62 -14.16
CA LYS A 140 10.33 10.93 -12.75
C LYS A 140 9.68 9.71 -12.07
N LEU A 141 10.36 9.17 -11.07
CA LEU A 141 9.87 8.01 -10.33
C LEU A 141 8.95 8.42 -9.17
N PRO A 142 7.81 7.73 -8.98
CA PRO A 142 7.04 7.83 -7.75
C PRO A 142 7.81 7.15 -6.60
N VAL A 143 7.89 7.83 -5.46
CA VAL A 143 8.61 7.35 -4.27
C VAL A 143 7.61 7.01 -3.18
N ILE A 144 7.82 5.88 -2.51
CA ILE A 144 6.93 5.44 -1.43
C ILE A 144 6.96 6.45 -0.27
N PRO A 145 5.79 6.88 0.26
CA PRO A 145 5.78 7.76 1.42
C PRO A 145 6.29 7.04 2.65
N ILE A 146 7.24 7.63 3.37
CA ILE A 146 7.78 7.09 4.63
C ILE A 146 7.65 8.16 5.71
N ASN A 147 7.17 7.77 6.89
CA ASN A 147 7.06 8.65 8.04
C ASN A 147 7.81 8.05 9.25
N PRO A 148 9.06 8.48 9.52
CA PRO A 148 9.89 7.87 10.57
C PRO A 148 9.37 8.13 11.98
N LYS A 149 8.42 9.06 12.15
CA LYS A 149 7.81 9.35 13.46
C LYS A 149 6.61 8.46 13.76
N ARG A 150 6.10 7.73 12.78
CA ARG A 150 4.92 6.90 12.95
C ARG A 150 5.32 5.53 13.47
N GLN A 151 4.67 5.12 14.55
CA GLN A 151 4.82 3.79 15.13
C GLN A 151 3.58 2.98 14.76
N SER A 152 3.81 1.76 14.26
CA SER A 152 2.76 0.79 13.98
C SER A 152 2.29 0.13 15.26
N HIS A 153 1.00 -0.19 15.35
CA HIS A 153 0.39 -0.90 16.48
C HIS A 153 -0.45 -2.08 16.00
N VAL A 154 -0.57 -3.10 16.84
CA VAL A 154 -1.55 -4.18 16.63
C VAL A 154 -2.96 -3.58 16.57
N GLY A 155 -3.72 -3.93 15.53
CA GLY A 155 -5.04 -3.38 15.23
C GLY A 155 -5.05 -2.25 14.20
N ASP A 156 -3.89 -1.68 13.85
CA ASP A 156 -3.82 -0.66 12.80
C ASP A 156 -4.22 -1.27 11.45
N VAL A 157 -5.09 -0.58 10.73
CA VAL A 157 -5.48 -0.96 9.36
C VAL A 157 -4.30 -0.78 8.42
N VAL A 158 -4.04 -1.82 7.63
CA VAL A 158 -2.97 -1.85 6.63
C VAL A 158 -3.47 -2.35 5.28
N LEU A 159 -2.77 -1.96 4.23
CA LEU A 159 -3.00 -2.35 2.86
C LEU A 159 -1.73 -3.01 2.31
N ALA A 160 -1.83 -4.26 1.90
CA ALA A 160 -0.78 -4.97 1.17
C ALA A 160 -0.92 -4.70 -0.33
N ILE A 161 0.13 -4.16 -0.94
CA ILE A 161 0.18 -3.82 -2.37
C ILE A 161 1.25 -4.69 -3.03
N GLY A 162 0.88 -5.37 -4.12
CA GLY A 162 1.78 -6.23 -4.88
C GLY A 162 1.17 -6.70 -6.19
N ASN A 163 1.76 -7.73 -6.82
CA ASN A 163 1.31 -8.29 -8.09
C ASN A 163 1.11 -9.82 -7.98
N PRO A 164 0.06 -10.26 -7.30
CA PRO A 164 -0.18 -11.67 -7.06
C PRO A 164 -0.43 -12.38 -8.40
N PHE A 165 0.21 -13.54 -8.64
CA PHE A 165 0.04 -14.36 -9.84
C PHE A 165 0.16 -13.63 -11.19
N ASN A 166 0.82 -12.48 -11.22
CA ASN A 166 0.97 -11.62 -12.39
C ASN A 166 -0.35 -11.12 -13.01
N VAL A 167 -1.44 -11.05 -12.24
CA VAL A 167 -2.73 -10.54 -12.74
C VAL A 167 -2.81 -9.02 -12.77
N GLY A 168 -1.78 -8.33 -12.27
CA GLY A 168 -1.70 -6.89 -12.16
C GLY A 168 -1.62 -6.44 -10.69
N GLN A 169 -1.31 -5.16 -10.51
CA GLN A 169 -1.21 -4.57 -9.18
C GLN A 169 -2.53 -4.75 -8.41
N THR A 170 -2.43 -5.41 -7.26
CA THR A 170 -3.55 -5.76 -6.39
C THR A 170 -3.33 -5.15 -5.02
N VAL A 171 -4.43 -4.75 -4.38
CA VAL A 171 -4.43 -4.19 -3.02
C VAL A 171 -5.35 -5.00 -2.14
N ASN A 172 -4.81 -5.57 -1.07
CA ASN A 172 -5.58 -6.32 -0.09
C ASN A 172 -5.54 -5.59 1.26
N GLN A 173 -6.68 -5.46 1.92
CA GLN A 173 -6.79 -4.81 3.22
C GLN A 173 -6.76 -5.84 4.35
N GLY A 174 -6.15 -5.44 5.47
CA GLY A 174 -6.18 -6.15 6.73
C GLY A 174 -5.83 -5.23 7.89
N ILE A 175 -5.39 -5.81 9.00
CA ILE A 175 -4.84 -5.14 10.17
C ILE A 175 -3.50 -5.75 10.54
N ILE A 176 -2.69 -5.01 11.31
CA ILE A 176 -1.55 -5.61 12.00
C ILE A 176 -2.09 -6.53 13.09
N SER A 177 -1.93 -7.84 12.90
CA SER A 177 -2.42 -8.86 13.83
C SER A 177 -1.43 -9.12 14.97
N ALA A 178 -0.13 -8.93 14.73
CA ALA A 178 0.92 -9.06 15.74
C ALA A 178 2.20 -8.32 15.31
N MET A 179 3.07 -8.02 16.29
CA MET A 179 4.38 -7.41 16.08
C MET A 179 5.45 -8.21 16.83
N GLY A 180 6.73 -8.07 16.48
CA GLY A 180 7.80 -8.65 17.30
C GLY A 180 7.98 -10.16 17.11
N ARG A 181 7.55 -10.74 15.98
CA ARG A 181 7.60 -12.19 15.73
C ARG A 181 9.01 -12.69 15.39
N VAL A 182 9.94 -12.55 16.32
CA VAL A 182 11.34 -13.00 16.17
C VAL A 182 11.46 -14.52 16.00
N GLY A 183 10.49 -15.28 16.56
CA GLY A 183 10.48 -16.75 16.50
C GLY A 183 10.10 -17.37 15.15
N LEU A 184 9.61 -16.59 14.19
CA LEU A 184 9.30 -17.05 12.84
C LEU A 184 10.53 -17.00 11.91
N SER A 185 11.58 -16.32 12.35
CA SER A 185 12.84 -16.23 11.63
C SER A 185 13.75 -17.39 12.06
N PRO A 186 14.21 -18.26 11.13
CA PRO A 186 15.22 -19.28 11.44
C PRO A 186 16.49 -18.67 12.06
N THR A 187 16.77 -17.40 11.72
CA THR A 187 17.96 -16.68 12.16
C THR A 187 17.71 -15.78 13.38
N ARG A 188 16.45 -15.60 13.82
CA ARG A 188 16.03 -14.64 14.87
C ARG A 188 16.49 -13.19 14.63
N ARG A 189 16.81 -12.83 13.38
CA ARG A 189 17.25 -11.48 13.00
C ARG A 189 16.17 -10.65 12.32
N GLN A 190 15.01 -11.25 12.04
CA GLN A 190 13.88 -10.54 11.45
C GLN A 190 12.86 -10.16 12.52
N ASN A 191 12.39 -8.91 12.44
CA ASN A 191 11.26 -8.44 13.21
C ASN A 191 10.06 -8.29 12.27
N PHE A 192 9.13 -9.23 12.37
CA PHE A 192 7.98 -9.27 11.47
C PHE A 192 6.74 -8.59 12.07
N LEU A 193 6.00 -7.91 11.19
CA LEU A 193 4.59 -7.55 11.36
C LEU A 193 3.74 -8.68 10.78
N GLN A 194 2.88 -9.27 11.59
CA GLN A 194 1.88 -10.21 11.11
C GLN A 194 0.65 -9.42 10.67
N THR A 195 0.04 -9.78 9.54
CA THR A 195 -1.19 -9.16 9.04
C THR A 195 -2.17 -10.23 8.57
N ASP A 196 -3.46 -9.93 8.65
CA ASP A 196 -4.51 -10.75 8.05
C ASP A 196 -4.88 -10.28 6.63
N ALA A 197 -4.24 -9.21 6.14
CA ALA A 197 -4.31 -8.82 4.74
C ALA A 197 -3.82 -9.99 3.90
N SER A 198 -4.60 -10.43 2.91
CA SER A 198 -4.25 -11.62 2.13
C SER A 198 -2.94 -11.39 1.35
N ILE A 199 -1.89 -12.15 1.67
CA ILE A 199 -0.61 -12.15 0.95
C ILE A 199 -0.47 -13.47 0.20
N MET A 200 -0.24 -13.38 -1.11
CA MET A 200 -0.11 -14.52 -2.03
C MET A 200 1.18 -14.42 -2.85
N ALA A 201 1.52 -15.50 -3.58
CA ALA A 201 2.71 -15.52 -4.43
C ALA A 201 2.66 -14.37 -5.45
N GLY A 202 3.74 -13.59 -5.53
CA GLY A 202 3.81 -12.35 -6.30
C GLY A 202 3.70 -11.07 -5.45
N ASN A 203 3.19 -11.15 -4.21
CA ASN A 203 3.21 -10.01 -3.26
C ASN A 203 4.56 -9.85 -2.54
N SER A 204 5.40 -10.89 -2.50
CA SER A 204 6.73 -10.84 -1.89
C SER A 204 7.55 -9.67 -2.45
N GLY A 205 8.11 -8.85 -1.57
CA GLY A 205 8.85 -7.63 -1.88
C GLY A 205 7.99 -6.39 -2.10
N GLY A 206 6.66 -6.54 -2.08
CA GLY A 206 5.70 -5.43 -2.20
C GLY A 206 5.54 -4.63 -0.91
N ALA A 207 4.69 -3.60 -0.94
CA ALA A 207 4.53 -2.69 0.19
C ALA A 207 3.40 -3.12 1.13
N LEU A 208 3.63 -2.98 2.44
CA LEU A 208 2.59 -2.89 3.45
C LEU A 208 2.48 -1.43 3.88
N VAL A 209 1.31 -0.80 3.71
CA VAL A 209 1.10 0.62 4.02
C VAL A 209 -0.07 0.84 4.95
N ASN A 210 -0.03 1.92 5.75
CA ASN A 210 -1.16 2.32 6.59
C ASN A 210 -2.25 3.07 5.78
N THR A 211 -3.32 3.50 6.46
CA THR A 211 -4.44 4.25 5.86
C THR A 211 -4.10 5.66 5.35
N GLU A 212 -2.89 6.16 5.62
CA GLU A 212 -2.36 7.39 5.01
C GLU A 212 -1.47 7.11 3.79
N GLY A 213 -1.27 5.84 3.43
CA GLY A 213 -0.39 5.40 2.35
C GLY A 213 1.10 5.50 2.70
N GLU A 214 1.44 5.51 3.99
CA GLU A 214 2.83 5.49 4.44
C GLU A 214 3.30 4.06 4.65
N LEU A 215 4.51 3.76 4.18
CA LEU A 215 5.14 2.45 4.31
C LEU A 215 5.34 2.08 5.78
N VAL A 216 4.85 0.90 6.15
CA VAL A 216 5.04 0.30 7.48
C VAL A 216 5.78 -1.04 7.41
N GLY A 217 5.96 -1.61 6.21
CA GLY A 217 6.75 -2.82 6.04
C GLY A 217 6.84 -3.32 4.60
N ILE A 218 7.64 -4.36 4.38
CA ILE A 218 7.78 -5.08 3.09
C ILE A 218 7.11 -6.45 3.20
N ASN A 219 6.15 -6.74 2.33
CA ASN A 219 5.44 -8.03 2.33
C ASN A 219 6.42 -9.17 2.04
N THR A 220 6.32 -10.28 2.77
CA THR A 220 7.04 -11.52 2.51
C THR A 220 6.13 -12.72 2.82
N MET A 221 6.28 -13.81 2.08
CA MET A 221 5.57 -15.05 2.42
C MET A 221 6.40 -15.86 3.40
N SER A 222 5.78 -16.25 4.52
CA SER A 222 6.38 -17.24 5.42
C SER A 222 6.40 -18.61 4.74
N TYR A 223 7.60 -19.15 4.53
CA TYR A 223 7.82 -20.57 4.25
C TYR A 223 7.85 -21.32 5.59
N ASP A 224 6.74 -21.97 5.97
CA ASP A 224 6.76 -22.96 7.06
C ASP A 224 7.50 -24.20 6.54
N SER A 225 8.71 -24.43 7.04
CA SER A 225 9.63 -25.45 6.53
C SER A 225 9.21 -26.90 6.80
N ASN A 226 8.05 -27.17 7.40
CA ASN A 226 7.66 -28.52 7.81
C ASN A 226 6.30 -29.03 7.30
N ASP A 227 5.49 -28.23 6.58
CA ASP A 227 4.21 -28.73 6.06
C ASP A 227 3.69 -27.95 4.84
N PRO A 228 3.75 -28.51 3.61
CA PRO A 228 3.20 -27.86 2.42
C PRO A 228 1.66 -27.78 2.41
N SER A 229 0.96 -28.34 3.40
CA SER A 229 -0.50 -28.27 3.53
C SER A 229 -1.01 -27.13 4.41
N ARG A 230 -0.12 -26.37 5.07
CA ARG A 230 -0.51 -25.19 5.86
C ARG A 230 -0.47 -23.93 5.00
N MET A 231 -1.58 -23.18 4.99
CA MET A 231 -1.67 -21.86 4.36
C MET A 231 -0.50 -20.99 4.82
N SER A 232 0.19 -20.34 3.87
CA SER A 232 1.24 -19.38 4.15
C SER A 232 0.70 -18.25 5.04
N ASP A 233 1.28 -18.06 6.22
CA ASP A 233 0.96 -16.91 7.05
C ASP A 233 1.33 -15.62 6.29
N SER A 234 0.42 -14.66 6.28
CA SER A 234 0.62 -13.35 5.65
C SER A 234 1.45 -12.45 6.56
N ILE A 235 2.69 -12.16 6.15
CA ILE A 235 3.68 -11.47 6.98
C ILE A 235 4.30 -10.30 6.21
N GLY A 236 4.59 -9.22 6.92
CA GLY A 236 5.46 -8.13 6.46
C GLY A 236 6.71 -8.02 7.34
N LEU A 237 7.83 -7.61 6.76
CA LEU A 237 9.03 -7.17 7.48
C LEU A 237 8.82 -5.70 7.91
N ALA A 238 9.00 -5.42 9.20
CA ALA A 238 8.91 -4.07 9.76
C ALA A 238 10.13 -3.22 9.40
#